data_AF-A0A2G5MJ00-F1
#
_entry.id   AF-A0A2G5MJ00-F1
#
_cell.length_a   1.000
_cell.length_b   1.000
_cell.length_c   1.000
_cell.angle_alpha   90.00
_cell.angle_beta   90.00
_cell.angle_gamma   90.00
#
_symmetry.space_group_name_H-M   'P 1'
#
loop_
_entity.id
_entity.type
_entity.pdbx_description
1 polymer ?
#
loop_
_entity_poly.entity_id
_entity_poly.type
_entity_poly.pdbx_seq_one_letter_code
_entity_poly.pdbx_strand_id
1 'polypeptide(L)'
;MSLLGGLRRGYALRKLTGMFQGFVEPPAGAQYQQNTRAIGHWLDQLQGSSPLQITHTLFKQMQGAKRRGDAQCFNAQTVLLELMVDSNLALDLASYSALVCAAPRRQAGS
;
A
#
# COMPACT_ATOMS: atom_id res chain seq x y z
N MET A 1 16.27 -8.48 3.52
CA MET A 1 15.12 -7.69 4.02
C MET A 1 14.82 -8.14 5.45
N SER A 2 14.60 -7.23 6.39
CA SER A 2 14.21 -7.62 7.76
C SER A 2 12.73 -8.03 7.80
N LEU A 3 12.44 -9.18 8.41
CA LEU A 3 11.09 -9.69 8.63
C LEU A 3 10.20 -8.66 9.35
N LEU A 4 10.78 -7.99 10.35
CA LEU A 4 10.10 -6.95 11.13
C LEU A 4 9.67 -5.76 10.25
N GLY A 5 10.56 -5.33 9.34
CA GLY A 5 10.24 -4.25 8.39
C GLY A 5 9.11 -4.63 7.42
N GLY A 6 9.08 -5.90 6.99
CA GLY A 6 7.97 -6.44 6.20
C GLY A 6 6.63 -6.45 6.94
N LEU A 7 6.63 -6.88 8.20
CA LEU A 7 5.43 -6.89 9.05
C LEU A 7 4.93 -5.48 9.35
N ARG A 8 5.82 -4.56 9.75
CA ARG A 8 5.50 -3.16 10.02
C ARG A 8 4.82 -2.49 8.82
N ARG A 9 5.43 -2.61 7.64
CA ARG A 9 4.87 -2.10 6.39
C ARG A 9 3.51 -2.71 6.07
N GLY A 10 3.41 -4.04 6.13
CA GLY A 10 2.16 -4.74 5.85
C GLY A 10 1.03 -4.30 6.78
N TYR A 11 1.33 -4.11 8.06
CA TYR A 11 0.37 -3.63 9.05
C TYR A 11 -0.02 -2.17 8.81
N ALA A 12 0.94 -1.28 8.58
CA ALA A 12 0.69 0.13 8.29
C ALA A 12 -0.22 0.31 7.06
N LEU A 13 0.06 -0.43 5.97
CA LEU A 13 -0.78 -0.40 4.77
C LEU A 13 -2.22 -0.85 5.05
N ARG A 14 -2.43 -1.90 5.87
CA ARG A 14 -3.78 -2.32 6.27
C ARG A 14 -4.50 -1.26 7.09
N LYS A 15 -3.80 -0.57 7.98
CA LYS A 15 -4.38 0.51 8.79
C LYS A 15 -4.79 1.68 7.91
N LEU A 16 -3.95 2.07 6.96
CA LEU A 16 -4.30 3.08 5.96
C LEU A 16 -5.53 2.65 5.15
N THR A 17 -5.55 1.43 4.59
CA THR A 17 -6.72 0.90 3.87
C THR A 17 -8.00 0.99 4.70
N GLY A 18 -7.94 0.59 5.97
CA GLY A 18 -9.11 0.65 6.86
C GLY A 18 -9.67 2.06 7.06
N MET A 19 -8.80 3.09 7.05
CA MET A 19 -9.25 4.47 7.10
C MET A 19 -10.02 4.85 5.83
N PHE A 20 -9.52 4.44 4.66
CA PHE A 20 -10.21 4.67 3.37
C PHE A 20 -11.53 3.90 3.24
N GLN A 21 -11.65 2.73 3.87
CA GLN A 21 -12.92 1.98 3.91
C GLN A 21 -14.00 2.69 4.74
N GLY A 22 -13.59 3.49 5.74
CA GLY A 22 -14.48 4.13 6.71
C GLY A 22 -14.89 5.57 6.38
N PHE A 23 -14.34 6.18 5.32
CA PHE A 23 -14.74 7.51 4.89
C PHE A 23 -16.06 7.46 4.12
N VAL A 24 -17.18 7.54 4.85
CA VAL A 24 -18.53 7.69 4.25
C VAL A 24 -18.89 9.16 4.06
N GLU A 25 -18.32 10.06 4.87
CA GLU A 25 -18.59 11.50 4.82
C GLU A 25 -17.30 12.28 5.19
N PRO A 26 -17.07 13.50 4.64
CA PRO A 26 -15.89 14.28 4.98
C PRO A 26 -15.86 14.55 6.50
N PRO A 27 -14.85 14.08 7.24
CA PRO A 27 -14.78 14.34 8.66
C PRO A 27 -14.62 15.84 8.88
N ALA A 28 -15.42 16.41 9.79
CA ALA A 28 -15.34 17.83 10.14
C ALA A 28 -14.67 18.04 11.51
N GLY A 29 -14.02 19.19 11.68
CA GLY A 29 -13.46 19.63 12.97
C GLY A 29 -12.42 18.67 13.54
N ALA A 30 -12.61 18.26 14.81
CA ALA A 30 -11.64 17.43 15.54
C ALA A 30 -11.39 16.06 14.88
N GLN A 31 -12.41 15.47 14.23
CA GLN A 31 -12.29 14.18 13.56
C GLN A 31 -11.35 14.25 12.35
N TYR A 32 -11.39 15.36 11.60
CA TYR A 32 -10.47 15.59 10.48
C TYR A 32 -9.01 15.59 10.97
N GLN A 33 -8.72 16.41 11.99
CA GLN A 33 -7.37 16.52 12.55
C GLN A 33 -6.85 15.19 13.10
N GLN A 34 -7.70 14.43 13.78
CA GLN A 34 -7.35 13.11 14.29
C GLN A 34 -7.03 12.14 13.15
N ASN A 35 -7.83 12.14 12.08
CA ASN A 35 -7.62 11.29 10.93
C ASN A 35 -6.32 11.66 10.19
N THR A 36 -6.03 12.95 10.00
CA THR A 36 -4.79 13.41 9.38
C THR A 36 -3.56 13.00 10.20
N ARG A 37 -3.62 13.14 11.54
CA ARG A 37 -2.52 12.68 12.42
C ARG A 37 -2.32 11.17 12.34
N ALA A 38 -3.42 10.41 12.30
CA ALA A 38 -3.35 8.96 12.18
C ALA A 38 -2.78 8.53 10.83
N ILE A 39 -3.19 9.17 9.73
CA ILE A 39 -2.62 8.94 8.39
C ILE A 39 -1.11 9.24 8.42
N GLY A 40 -0.71 10.41 8.93
CA GLY A 40 0.70 10.78 9.06
C GLY A 40 1.50 9.74 9.85
N HIS A 41 0.98 9.31 11.00
CA HIS A 41 1.61 8.25 11.79
C HIS A 41 1.85 6.97 10.98
N TRP A 42 0.84 6.49 10.25
CA TRP A 42 0.98 5.26 9.46
C TRP A 42 1.90 5.44 8.27
N LEU A 43 1.93 6.61 7.64
CA LEU A 43 2.90 6.94 6.60
C LEU A 43 4.34 6.95 7.15
N ASP A 44 4.56 7.46 8.36
CA ASP A 44 5.87 7.41 9.02
C ASP A 44 6.33 5.97 9.27
N GLN A 45 5.40 5.03 9.49
CA GLN A 45 5.75 3.61 9.62
C GLN A 45 6.22 2.98 8.30
N LEU A 46 6.00 3.64 7.16
CA LEU A 46 6.48 3.21 5.85
C LEU A 46 7.89 3.75 5.53
N GLN A 47 8.38 4.72 6.29
CA GLN A 47 9.73 5.27 6.08
C GLN A 47 10.79 4.17 6.10
N GLY A 48 11.73 4.24 5.15
CA GLY A 48 12.75 3.21 4.93
C GLY A 48 12.29 2.04 4.07
N SER A 49 11.02 1.98 3.65
CA SER A 49 10.57 1.08 2.58
C SER A 49 10.77 1.75 1.23
N SER A 50 11.26 1.00 0.23
CA SER A 50 11.32 1.52 -1.14
C SER A 50 9.93 1.52 -1.79
N PRO A 51 9.68 2.35 -2.82
CA PRO A 51 8.43 2.34 -3.57
C PRO A 51 8.05 0.95 -4.08
N LEU A 52 9.03 0.18 -4.58
CA LEU A 52 8.83 -1.21 -4.99
C LEU A 52 8.31 -2.09 -3.86
N GLN A 53 8.83 -1.95 -2.64
CA GLN A 53 8.40 -2.75 -1.49
C GLN A 53 6.98 -2.39 -1.05
N ILE A 54 6.62 -1.11 -1.09
CA ILE A 54 5.28 -0.61 -0.81
C ILE A 54 4.30 -1.16 -1.84
N THR A 55 4.54 -0.93 -3.13
CA THR A 55 3.68 -1.43 -4.22
C THR A 55 3.53 -2.95 -4.18
N HIS A 56 4.64 -3.69 -4.02
CA HIS A 56 4.60 -5.15 -3.97
C HIS A 56 3.76 -5.67 -2.79
N THR A 57 3.84 -5.01 -1.64
CA THR A 57 3.07 -5.40 -0.45
C THR A 57 1.59 -5.07 -0.63
N LEU A 58 1.28 -3.91 -1.19
CA LEU A 58 -0.11 -3.50 -1.46
C LEU A 58 -0.77 -4.42 -2.49
N PHE A 59 -0.08 -4.79 -3.57
CA PHE A 59 -0.57 -5.77 -4.55
C PHE A 59 -0.84 -7.15 -3.95
N LYS A 60 -0.01 -7.62 -3.01
CA LYS A 60 -0.31 -8.87 -2.27
C LYS A 60 -1.60 -8.75 -1.47
N GLN A 61 -1.86 -7.61 -0.85
CA GLN A 61 -3.08 -7.38 -0.08
C GLN A 61 -4.31 -7.27 -0.99
N MET A 62 -4.19 -6.58 -2.13
CA MET A 62 -5.22 -6.49 -3.18
C MET A 62 -5.58 -7.85 -3.75
N GLN A 63 -4.58 -8.67 -4.07
CA GLN A 63 -4.82 -10.03 -4.54
C GLN A 63 -5.55 -10.86 -3.47
N GLY A 64 -5.21 -10.64 -2.18
CA GLY A 64 -5.93 -11.23 -1.05
C GLY A 64 -7.40 -10.78 -0.95
N ALA A 65 -7.68 -9.49 -1.10
CA ALA A 65 -9.05 -8.95 -1.08
C ALA A 65 -9.87 -9.50 -2.25
N LYS A 66 -9.30 -9.49 -3.46
CA LYS A 66 -9.92 -10.05 -4.67
C LYS A 66 -10.27 -11.52 -4.50
N ARG A 67 -9.36 -12.34 -3.95
CA ARG A 67 -9.61 -13.77 -3.68
C ARG A 67 -10.73 -14.00 -2.67
N ARG A 68 -10.95 -13.07 -1.73
CA ARG A 68 -12.04 -13.14 -0.74
C ARG A 68 -13.35 -12.54 -1.24
N GLY A 69 -13.40 -11.95 -2.44
CA GLY A 69 -14.58 -11.23 -2.93
C GLY A 69 -14.86 -9.93 -2.16
N ASP A 70 -13.88 -9.39 -1.44
CA ASP A 70 -14.02 -8.18 -0.63
C ASP A 70 -13.80 -6.93 -1.51
N ALA A 71 -14.86 -6.57 -2.26
CA ALA A 71 -14.83 -5.46 -3.21
C ALA A 71 -14.57 -4.11 -2.52
N GLN A 72 -15.09 -3.89 -1.31
CA GLN A 72 -14.87 -2.67 -0.56
C GLN A 72 -13.39 -2.51 -0.18
N CYS A 73 -12.76 -3.57 0.34
CA CYS A 73 -11.33 -3.56 0.65
C CYS A 73 -10.49 -3.39 -0.61
N PHE A 74 -10.83 -4.09 -1.68
CA PHE A 74 -10.13 -3.97 -2.95
C PHE A 74 -10.17 -2.54 -3.49
N ASN A 75 -11.34 -1.89 -3.50
CA ASN A 75 -11.49 -0.52 -3.96
C ASN A 75 -10.72 0.48 -3.08
N ALA A 76 -10.79 0.32 -1.75
CA ALA A 76 -10.01 1.15 -0.83
C ALA A 76 -8.50 0.99 -1.03
N GLN A 77 -8.03 -0.22 -1.37
CA GLN A 77 -6.62 -0.47 -1.69
C GLN A 77 -6.21 0.14 -3.03
N THR A 78 -7.11 0.15 -4.03
CA THR A 78 -6.89 0.83 -5.31
C THR A 78 -6.73 2.35 -5.10
N VAL A 79 -7.65 2.98 -4.36
CA VAL A 79 -7.56 4.41 -4.04
C VAL A 79 -6.28 4.71 -3.24
N LEU A 80 -5.95 3.86 -2.27
CA LEU A 80 -4.70 4.00 -1.51
C LEU A 80 -3.46 3.92 -2.42
N LEU A 81 -3.46 3.01 -3.40
CA LEU A 81 -2.38 2.88 -4.35
C LEU A 81 -2.24 4.15 -5.20
N GLU A 82 -3.33 4.66 -5.76
CA GLU A 82 -3.34 5.89 -6.57
C GLU A 82 -2.75 7.07 -5.78
N LEU A 83 -3.22 7.30 -4.55
CA LEU A 83 -2.71 8.36 -3.70
C LEU A 83 -1.22 8.20 -3.36
N MET A 84 -0.75 6.97 -3.15
CA MET A 84 0.67 6.70 -2.90
C MET A 84 1.52 6.93 -4.14
N VAL A 85 1.01 6.62 -5.34
CA VAL A 85 1.68 6.89 -6.60
C VAL A 85 1.79 8.40 -6.83
N ASP A 86 0.69 9.13 -6.67
CA ASP A 86 0.66 10.59 -6.81
C ASP A 86 1.60 11.28 -5.80
N SER A 87 1.80 10.67 -4.64
CA SER A 87 2.72 11.16 -3.61
C SER A 87 4.16 10.66 -3.76
N ASN A 88 4.51 9.98 -4.86
CA ASN A 88 5.82 9.35 -5.11
C ASN A 88 6.28 8.32 -4.04
N LEU A 89 5.33 7.74 -3.29
CA LEU A 89 5.59 6.71 -2.28
C LEU A 89 5.46 5.28 -2.84
N ALA A 90 4.73 5.12 -3.94
CA ALA A 90 4.54 3.85 -4.63
C ALA A 90 4.82 4.00 -6.13
N LEU A 91 5.04 2.87 -6.78
CA LEU A 91 5.13 2.75 -8.23
C LEU A 91 3.76 2.55 -8.85
N ASP A 92 3.53 3.18 -10.00
CA ASP A 92 2.43 2.84 -10.89
C ASP A 92 2.58 1.42 -11.46
N LEU A 93 1.51 0.91 -12.06
CA LEU A 93 1.47 -0.47 -12.56
C LEU A 93 2.50 -0.73 -13.67
N ALA A 94 2.74 0.23 -14.57
CA ALA A 94 3.68 0.06 -15.67
C ALA A 94 5.13 0.02 -15.15
N SER A 95 5.49 0.97 -14.28
CA SER A 95 6.81 1.02 -13.63
C SER A 95 7.07 -0.23 -12.78
N TYR A 96 6.08 -0.65 -12.00
CA TYR A 96 6.18 -1.89 -11.22
C TYR A 96 6.39 -3.11 -12.11
N SER A 97 5.60 -3.24 -13.17
CA SER A 97 5.67 -4.39 -14.08
C SER A 97 7.02 -4.44 -14.80
N ALA A 98 7.53 -3.29 -15.25
CA ALA A 98 8.85 -3.19 -15.88
C ALA A 98 9.96 -3.66 -14.92
N LEU A 99 9.96 -3.23 -13.67
CA LEU A 99 10.96 -3.62 -12.68
C LEU A 99 10.88 -5.10 -12.30
N VAL A 100 9.67 -5.65 -12.15
CA VAL A 100 9.50 -7.08 -11.85
C VAL A 100 9.92 -7.94 -13.03
N CYS A 101 9.62 -7.53 -14.27
CA CYS A 101 10.04 -8.23 -15.48
C CYS A 101 11.55 -8.11 -15.75
N ALA A 102 12.17 -6.99 -15.35
CA ALA A 102 13.61 -6.76 -15.47
C ALA A 102 14.43 -7.45 -14.37
N ALA A 103 13.79 -7.97 -13.31
CA ALA A 103 14.48 -8.79 -12.33
C ALA A 103 15.16 -9.99 -13.04
N PRO A 104 16.46 -10.23 -12.84
CA PRO A 104 17.21 -11.11 -13.71
C PRO A 104 16.61 -12.52 -13.70
N ARG A 105 16.27 -13.03 -14.89
CA ARG A 105 16.24 -14.47 -15.19
C ARG A 105 17.67 -15.02 -15.08
N ARG A 106 18.29 -14.98 -13.90
CA ARG A 106 19.58 -15.64 -13.67
C ARG A 106 19.30 -17.04 -13.15
N GLN A 107 19.79 -18.00 -13.94
CA GLN A 107 19.91 -19.44 -13.69
C GLN A 107 18.63 -20.29 -13.81
N ALA A 108 18.33 -20.68 -15.05
CA ALA A 108 17.86 -22.03 -15.35
C ALA A 108 18.43 -22.39 -16.73
N GLY A 109 19.68 -22.85 -16.73
CA GLY A 109 20.49 -23.12 -17.91
C GLY A 109 21.82 -23.70 -17.50
N SER A 110 21.79 -24.92 -16.97
CA SER A 110 22.91 -25.85 -16.88
C SER A 110 22.34 -27.25 -17.04
#